data_AF-A0A7V9ECK5-F1
#
_entry.id   AF-A0A7V9ECK5-F1
#
_cell.length_a   1.000
_cell.length_b   1.000
_cell.length_c   1.000
_cell.angle_alpha   90.00
_cell.angle_beta   90.00
_cell.angle_gamma   90.00
#
_symmetry.space_group_name_H-M   'P 1'
#
loop_
_entity.id
_entity.type
_entity.pdbx_description
1 polymer ?
#
loop_
_entity_poly.entity_id
_entity_poly.type
_entity_poly.pdbx_seq_one_letter_code
_entity_poly.pdbx_strand_id
1 'polypeptide(L)'
;MARLPRAARSFSPNRSVRIAPGTRLSRSERRSICSGRRFSASQTLAGGRGRDRFTGSPRSDLIFTRGGADRVRARDGDDCLHGGSGADRLEGGRGKDVLAGGSGNDRLAGGPGRDRIDCGPGRDVARVQPG
;
A
#
# COMPACT_ATOMS: atom_id res chain seq x y z
N MET A 1 -22.58 31.64 22.12
CA MET A 1 -21.19 31.20 22.44
C MET A 1 -21.19 29.67 22.33
N ALA A 2 -20.28 28.95 21.69
CA ALA A 2 -18.91 29.22 21.29
C ALA A 2 -18.54 28.38 20.04
N ARG A 3 -17.40 28.75 19.45
CA ARG A 3 -16.80 28.31 18.19
C ARG A 3 -16.58 26.81 18.04
N LEU A 4 -16.63 26.34 16.79
CA LEU A 4 -15.92 25.12 16.35
C LEU A 4 -14.41 25.23 16.65
N PRO A 5 -13.76 24.10 16.98
CA PRO A 5 -12.45 23.87 16.42
C PRO A 5 -12.37 22.51 15.69
N ARG A 6 -11.78 22.57 14.49
CA ARG A 6 -11.11 21.44 13.84
C ARG A 6 -9.93 21.00 14.72
N ALA A 7 -9.88 19.74 15.12
CA ALA A 7 -8.71 19.08 15.72
C ALA A 7 -9.01 17.58 15.83
N ALA A 8 -8.11 16.63 15.77
CA ALA A 8 -6.74 16.53 15.31
C ALA A 8 -6.50 15.02 15.26
N ARG A 9 -5.76 14.57 14.25
CA ARG A 9 -5.28 13.18 14.15
C ARG A 9 -4.48 12.87 15.41
N SER A 10 -4.99 12.01 16.30
CA SER A 10 -4.24 11.48 17.44
C SER A 10 -4.20 9.96 17.32
N PHE A 11 -3.03 9.47 16.92
CA PHE A 11 -2.75 8.08 16.60
C PHE A 11 -2.01 7.45 17.78
N SER A 12 -2.66 6.51 18.49
CA SER A 12 -2.04 5.76 19.57
C SER A 12 -1.28 4.54 19.03
N PRO A 13 -0.01 4.32 19.42
CA PRO A 13 0.85 3.25 18.87
C PRO A 13 0.47 1.81 19.30
N ASN A 14 -0.67 1.63 19.98
CA ASN A 14 -1.05 0.38 20.63
C ASN A 14 -2.44 -0.17 20.26
N ARG A 15 -3.10 0.34 19.22
CA ARG A 15 -4.39 -0.21 18.77
C ARG A 15 -4.26 -0.88 17.41
N SER A 16 -4.67 -2.15 17.38
CA SER A 16 -4.93 -2.97 16.18
C SER A 16 -5.42 -2.10 15.02
N VAL A 17 -4.71 -2.14 13.89
CA VAL A 17 -5.17 -1.48 12.67
C VAL A 17 -6.33 -2.31 12.14
N ARG A 18 -7.55 -1.83 12.40
CA ARG A 18 -8.77 -2.40 11.84
C ARG A 18 -8.85 -1.96 10.40
N ILE A 19 -8.74 -2.92 9.49
CA ILE A 19 -8.81 -2.63 8.07
C ILE A 19 -10.27 -2.80 7.57
N ALA A 20 -11.16 -3.51 8.28
CA ALA A 20 -12.62 -3.64 8.02
C ALA A 20 -13.32 -4.28 9.26
N PRO A 21 -14.67 -4.44 9.33
CA PRO A 21 -15.29 -5.19 10.42
C PRO A 21 -14.85 -6.65 10.33
N GLY A 22 -14.02 -7.11 11.28
CA GLY A 22 -13.62 -8.51 11.42
C GLY A 22 -12.14 -8.82 11.17
N THR A 23 -11.41 -8.06 10.35
CA THR A 23 -10.00 -8.37 10.06
C THR A 23 -9.06 -7.57 10.97
N ARG A 24 -8.39 -8.24 11.90
CA ARG A 24 -7.28 -7.70 12.71
C ARG A 24 -5.97 -8.24 12.15
N LEU A 25 -5.20 -7.41 11.43
CA LEU A 25 -3.81 -7.78 11.13
C LEU A 25 -2.96 -7.57 12.39
N SER A 26 -2.46 -8.68 12.92
CA SER A 26 -1.49 -8.75 14.00
C SER A 26 -0.16 -8.11 13.58
N ARG A 27 0.68 -7.74 14.56
CA ARG A 27 2.05 -7.23 14.33
C ARG A 27 2.90 -8.21 13.50
N SER A 28 2.57 -9.51 13.55
CA SER A 28 3.20 -10.61 12.82
C SER A 28 2.78 -10.68 11.34
N GLU A 29 1.52 -10.42 11.01
CA GLU A 29 1.05 -10.44 9.62
C GLU A 29 1.59 -9.25 8.82
N ARG A 30 1.69 -8.07 9.47
CA ARG A 30 2.35 -6.88 8.89
C ARG A 30 3.84 -7.11 8.60
N ARG A 31 4.48 -8.01 9.35
CA ARG A 31 5.90 -8.39 9.16
C ARG A 31 6.09 -9.42 8.06
N SER A 32 5.07 -10.22 7.77
CA SER A 32 5.15 -11.33 6.80
C SER A 32 5.07 -10.87 5.36
N ILE A 33 4.35 -9.79 5.07
CA ILE A 33 4.18 -9.29 3.69
C ILE A 33 5.38 -8.43 3.24
N CYS A 34 6.08 -7.76 4.17
CA CYS A 34 7.08 -6.73 3.84
C CYS A 34 8.49 -6.98 4.39
N SER A 35 8.86 -8.23 4.68
CA SER A 35 10.22 -8.62 5.08
C SER A 35 10.80 -7.83 6.28
N GLY A 36 10.04 -7.71 7.36
CA GLY A 36 10.61 -7.35 8.67
C GLY A 36 11.12 -5.91 8.86
N ARG A 37 10.91 -4.97 7.92
CA ARG A 37 11.31 -3.57 8.09
C ARG A 37 10.38 -2.84 9.07
N ARG A 38 10.98 -2.07 10.00
CA ARG A 38 10.25 -1.21 10.96
C ARG A 38 9.68 -0.01 10.21
N PHE A 39 8.43 -0.08 9.78
CA PHE A 39 7.73 1.07 9.23
C PHE A 39 7.40 2.06 10.36
N SER A 40 8.14 3.17 10.39
CA SER A 40 7.91 4.28 11.31
C SER A 40 6.64 5.03 10.91
N ALA A 41 5.47 4.50 11.28
CA ALA A 41 4.19 5.20 11.39
C ALA A 41 3.66 6.02 10.17
N SER A 42 4.30 6.03 9.00
CA SER A 42 3.73 6.66 7.80
C SER A 42 2.71 5.72 7.17
N GLN A 43 1.49 5.97 7.60
CA GLN A 43 0.19 5.68 7.00
C GLN A 43 0.01 4.30 6.33
N THR A 44 -0.75 3.45 7.03
CA THR A 44 -1.42 2.32 6.39
C THR A 44 -2.67 2.84 5.68
N LEU A 45 -2.64 2.87 4.34
CA LEU A 45 -3.80 3.23 3.52
C LEU A 45 -4.48 1.95 3.06
N ALA A 46 -5.79 1.84 3.28
CA ALA A 46 -6.53 0.67 2.85
C ALA A 46 -7.81 1.03 2.11
N GLY A 47 -8.01 0.38 0.96
CA GLY A 47 -9.17 0.51 0.10
C GLY A 47 -10.34 -0.39 0.49
N GLY A 48 -11.41 -0.27 -0.29
CA GLY A 48 -12.66 -1.01 -0.17
C GLY A 48 -12.76 -2.15 -1.19
N ARG A 49 -13.97 -2.43 -1.68
CA ARG A 49 -14.23 -3.35 -2.82
C ARG A 49 -14.46 -2.59 -4.14
N GLY A 50 -14.28 -1.27 -4.11
CA GLY A 50 -14.55 -0.37 -5.22
C GLY A 50 -13.26 0.14 -5.84
N ARG A 51 -13.36 0.92 -6.92
CA ARG A 51 -12.19 1.55 -7.52
C ARG A 51 -11.67 2.69 -6.64
N ASP A 52 -10.49 2.51 -6.09
CA ASP A 52 -9.84 3.46 -5.21
C ASP A 52 -8.65 4.15 -5.88
N ARG A 53 -8.34 5.37 -5.40
CA ARG A 53 -7.14 6.13 -5.82
C ARG A 53 -6.34 6.54 -4.60
N PHE A 54 -5.12 6.03 -4.51
CA PHE A 54 -4.19 6.33 -3.43
C PHE A 54 -2.95 7.06 -3.95
N THR A 55 -2.56 8.09 -3.20
CA THR A 55 -1.28 8.78 -3.37
C THR A 55 -0.57 8.75 -2.02
N GLY A 56 0.60 8.13 -1.98
CA GLY A 56 1.49 8.09 -0.83
C GLY A 56 2.21 9.41 -0.60
N SER A 57 3.19 9.35 0.29
CA SER A 57 4.03 10.43 0.75
C SER A 57 5.47 10.22 0.28
N PRO A 58 6.38 11.20 0.47
CA PRO A 58 7.81 10.99 0.22
C PRO A 58 8.52 10.11 1.27
N ARG A 59 7.77 9.29 2.02
CA ARG A 59 8.28 8.38 3.05
C ARG A 59 7.71 7.00 2.77
N SER A 60 8.39 5.98 3.28
CA SER A 60 7.92 4.58 3.26
C SER A 60 6.48 4.43 3.76
N ASP A 61 5.62 3.98 2.85
CA ASP A 61 4.20 3.77 3.05
C ASP A 61 3.83 2.28 2.96
N LEU A 62 2.64 1.96 3.48
CA LEU A 62 2.05 0.62 3.41
C LEU A 62 0.62 0.71 2.89
N ILE A 63 0.36 0.28 1.66
CA ILE A 63 -0.90 0.49 0.95
C ILE A 63 -1.53 -0.85 0.56
N PHE A 64 -2.80 -1.07 0.94
CA PHE A 64 -3.58 -2.26 0.62
C PHE A 64 -4.93 -1.89 0.02
N THR A 65 -5.11 -1.94 -1.30
CA THR A 65 -6.35 -1.46 -1.93
C THR A 65 -7.48 -2.49 -1.92
N ARG A 66 -7.10 -3.77 -1.87
CA ARG A 66 -7.94 -4.97 -1.70
C ARG A 66 -8.74 -5.42 -2.89
N GLY A 67 -9.65 -4.61 -3.40
CA GLY A 67 -10.67 -5.12 -4.31
C GLY A 67 -11.21 -3.98 -5.14
N GLY A 68 -11.20 -4.15 -6.45
CA GLY A 68 -11.57 -3.07 -7.36
C GLY A 68 -10.60 -2.99 -8.52
N ALA A 69 -10.63 -1.87 -9.22
CA ALA A 69 -9.60 -1.57 -10.21
C ALA A 69 -8.94 -0.28 -9.76
N ASP A 70 -7.88 -0.45 -8.98
CA ASP A 70 -7.33 0.58 -8.13
C ASP A 70 -6.16 1.28 -8.79
N ARG A 71 -5.84 2.49 -8.30
CA ARG A 71 -4.68 3.26 -8.74
C ARG A 71 -3.89 3.73 -7.54
N VAL A 72 -2.68 3.23 -7.39
CA VAL A 72 -1.77 3.57 -6.29
C VAL A 72 -0.51 4.22 -6.84
N ARG A 73 -0.09 5.31 -6.21
CA ARG A 73 1.19 5.95 -6.45
C ARG A 73 1.87 6.26 -5.12
N ALA A 74 2.90 5.51 -4.75
CA ALA A 74 3.49 5.59 -3.42
C ALA A 74 4.51 6.73 -3.27
N ARG A 75 5.27 7.02 -4.33
CA ARG A 75 6.18 8.17 -4.52
C ARG A 75 7.61 7.85 -4.11
N ASP A 76 8.16 8.53 -3.10
CA ASP A 76 9.55 8.33 -2.71
C ASP A 76 9.55 7.57 -1.38
N GLY A 77 10.55 6.73 -1.17
CA GLY A 77 10.65 5.91 0.04
C GLY A 77 10.63 4.45 -0.32
N ASP A 78 10.84 3.60 0.68
CA ASP A 78 10.76 2.16 0.48
C ASP A 78 9.33 1.70 0.80
N ASP A 79 8.53 1.49 -0.23
CA ASP A 79 7.08 1.32 -0.12
C ASP A 79 6.63 -0.14 -0.21
N CYS A 80 5.46 -0.43 0.37
CA CYS A 80 4.81 -1.74 0.27
C CYS A 80 3.38 -1.60 -0.25
N LEU A 81 3.13 -2.08 -1.45
CA LEU A 81 1.85 -1.95 -2.15
C LEU A 81 1.22 -3.33 -2.41
N HIS A 82 -0.07 -3.45 -2.13
CA HIS A 82 -0.85 -4.64 -2.46
C HIS A 82 -2.19 -4.23 -3.10
N GLY A 83 -2.39 -4.62 -4.37
CA GLY A 83 -3.60 -4.35 -5.15
C GLY A 83 -4.79 -5.19 -4.67
N GLY A 84 -4.58 -6.49 -4.55
CA GLY A 84 -5.64 -7.40 -4.10
C GLY A 84 -6.36 -7.99 -5.30
N SER A 85 -7.68 -7.87 -5.39
CA SER A 85 -8.46 -8.44 -6.48
C SER A 85 -8.94 -7.38 -7.47
N GLY A 86 -8.71 -7.61 -8.75
CA GLY A 86 -9.24 -6.87 -9.87
C GLY A 86 -8.11 -6.34 -10.75
N ALA A 87 -8.31 -5.20 -11.41
CA ALA A 87 -7.35 -4.73 -12.42
C ALA A 87 -6.66 -3.47 -11.92
N ASP A 88 -5.54 -3.66 -11.21
CA ASP A 88 -4.90 -2.62 -10.43
C ASP A 88 -3.75 -1.95 -11.19
N ARG A 89 -3.45 -0.71 -10.80
CA ARG A 89 -2.28 0.04 -11.26
C ARG A 89 -1.47 0.47 -10.05
N LEU A 90 -0.31 -0.14 -9.86
CA LEU A 90 0.58 0.10 -8.72
C LEU A 90 1.88 0.75 -9.19
N GLU A 91 2.20 1.93 -8.67
CA GLU A 91 3.44 2.65 -8.90
C GLU A 91 4.16 2.84 -7.56
N GLY A 92 5.31 2.18 -7.39
CA GLY A 92 6.19 2.34 -6.22
C GLY A 92 6.81 3.72 -6.22
N GLY A 93 7.64 3.99 -7.21
CA GLY A 93 8.29 5.27 -7.42
C GLY A 93 9.78 5.14 -7.11
N ARG A 94 10.37 6.05 -6.33
CA ARG A 94 11.80 5.98 -6.00
C ARG A 94 12.00 5.25 -4.69
N GLY A 95 12.83 4.22 -4.69
CA GLY A 95 13.22 3.54 -3.46
C GLY A 95 13.39 2.05 -3.69
N LYS A 96 13.33 1.28 -2.62
CA LYS A 96 13.29 -0.18 -2.68
C LYS A 96 11.87 -0.61 -2.35
N ASP A 97 11.07 -0.81 -3.38
CA ASP A 97 9.65 -1.04 -3.22
C ASP A 97 9.30 -2.53 -3.28
N VAL A 98 8.20 -2.90 -2.63
CA VAL A 98 7.58 -4.22 -2.71
C VAL A 98 6.17 -4.04 -3.25
N LEU A 99 5.91 -4.54 -4.46
CA LEU A 99 4.61 -4.45 -5.11
C LEU A 99 4.02 -5.85 -5.28
N ALA A 100 2.78 -6.03 -4.83
CA ALA A 100 1.97 -7.22 -5.04
C ALA A 100 0.69 -6.85 -5.80
N GLY A 101 0.51 -7.35 -7.03
CA GLY A 101 -0.68 -7.11 -7.84
C GLY A 101 -1.88 -7.79 -7.20
N GLY A 102 -1.76 -9.11 -7.07
CA GLY A 102 -2.80 -9.96 -6.52
C GLY A 102 -3.52 -10.65 -7.67
N SER A 103 -4.83 -10.83 -7.59
CA SER A 103 -5.58 -11.51 -8.65
C SER A 103 -6.15 -10.52 -9.65
N GLY A 104 -5.94 -10.77 -10.94
CA GLY A 104 -6.55 -10.02 -12.04
C GLY A 104 -5.49 -9.53 -13.01
N ASN A 105 -5.79 -8.50 -13.80
CA ASN A 105 -4.88 -8.04 -14.85
C ASN A 105 -4.24 -6.73 -14.44
N ASP A 106 -3.07 -6.82 -13.83
CA ASP A 106 -2.45 -5.72 -13.13
C ASP A 106 -1.38 -5.01 -13.96
N ARG A 107 -1.12 -3.74 -13.61
CA ARG A 107 0.00 -2.95 -14.12
C ARG A 107 0.85 -2.48 -12.98
N LEU A 108 2.06 -3.00 -12.88
CA LEU A 108 2.98 -2.73 -11.79
C LEU A 108 4.20 -2.00 -12.32
N ALA A 109 4.59 -0.92 -11.65
CA ALA A 109 5.80 -0.17 -11.95
C ALA A 109 6.56 0.05 -10.65
N GLY A 110 7.71 -0.62 -10.50
CA GLY A 110 8.58 -0.43 -9.34
C GLY A 110 9.13 0.99 -9.33
N GLY A 111 9.70 1.42 -10.46
CA GLY A 111 10.33 2.73 -10.59
C GLY A 111 11.84 2.64 -10.39
N PRO A 112 12.54 3.74 -10.08
CA PRO A 112 13.97 3.71 -9.82
C PRO A 112 14.30 3.04 -8.48
N GLY A 113 15.11 1.99 -8.54
CA GLY A 113 15.70 1.35 -7.37
C GLY A 113 15.65 -0.16 -7.44
N ARG A 114 15.82 -0.82 -6.28
CA ARG A 114 15.84 -2.29 -6.22
C ARG A 114 14.50 -2.79 -5.71
N ASP A 115 13.60 -3.01 -6.66
CA ASP A 115 12.22 -3.37 -6.39
C ASP A 115 12.00 -4.89 -6.40
N ARG A 116 10.99 -5.32 -5.66
CA ARG A 116 10.42 -6.67 -5.72
C ARG A 116 8.99 -6.56 -6.19
N ILE A 117 8.68 -7.22 -7.30
CA ILE A 117 7.33 -7.21 -7.87
C ILE A 117 6.84 -8.65 -7.94
N ASP A 118 5.73 -8.90 -7.25
CA ASP A 118 4.90 -10.08 -7.40
C ASP A 118 3.63 -9.68 -8.14
N CYS A 119 3.40 -10.27 -9.31
CA CYS A 119 2.22 -9.94 -10.09
C CYS A 119 0.99 -10.69 -9.57
N GLY A 120 1.16 -11.86 -8.95
CA GLY A 120 0.05 -12.76 -8.62
C GLY A 120 -0.58 -13.41 -9.86
N PRO A 121 -1.79 -13.99 -9.74
CA PRO A 121 -2.46 -14.64 -10.85
C PRO A 121 -3.17 -13.66 -11.79
N GLY A 122 -2.92 -13.81 -13.09
CA GLY A 122 -3.65 -13.16 -14.17
C GLY A 122 -2.73 -12.76 -15.32
N ARG A 123 -3.18 -11.81 -16.15
CA ARG A 123 -2.36 -11.29 -17.26
C ARG A 123 -1.83 -9.91 -16.90
N ASP A 124 -0.61 -9.91 -16.38
CA ASP A 124 0.00 -8.73 -15.79
C ASP A 124 1.05 -8.09 -16.69
N VAL A 125 1.31 -6.82 -16.41
CA VAL A 125 2.43 -6.07 -16.98
C VAL A 125 3.22 -5.43 -15.85
N ALA A 126 4.43 -5.93 -15.64
CA ALA A 126 5.37 -5.35 -14.69
C ALA A 126 6.51 -4.62 -15.40
N ARG A 127 6.85 -3.43 -14.92
CA ARG A 127 8.04 -2.68 -15.34
C ARG A 127 8.97 -2.50 -14.15
N VAL A 128 10.12 -3.16 -14.24
CA VAL A 128 11.25 -2.99 -13.33
C VAL A 128 12.31 -2.13 -14.02
N GLN A 129 13.01 -1.29 -13.26
CA GLN A 129 14.19 -0.59 -13.74
C GLN A 129 15.43 -1.23 -13.12
N PRO A 130 16.56 -1.31 -13.85
CA PRO A 130 17.82 -1.72 -13.23
C PRO A 130 18.27 -0.63 -12.25
N GLY A 131 18.65 -1.06 -11.04
CA GLY A 131 19.14 -0.21 -9.96
C GLY A 131 20.63 -0.31 -9.72
#